data_AF-A0A5S9MFI2-F1
#
_entry.id   AF-A0A5S9MFI2-F1
#
_cell.length_a   1.000
_cell.length_b   1.000
_cell.length_c   1.000
_cell.angle_alpha   90.00
_cell.angle_beta   90.00
_cell.angle_gamma   90.00
#
_symmetry.space_group_name_H-M   'P 1'
#
loop_
_entity.id
_entity.type
_entity.pdbx_description
1 polymer ?
#
loop_
_entity_poly.entity_id
_entity_poly.type
_entity_poly.pdbx_seq_one_letter_code
_entity_poly.pdbx_strand_id
1 'polypeptide(L)'
;MPDGDSHNGPFEKQEIEFELEGPLVSNRLTYQKEPCFQMEAGFIAEQIQLLNEHVAESYEQVKKRAEKVILTVKWDLRDPS
;
A
#
# COMPACT_ATOMS: atom_id res chain seq x y z
N MET A 1 -25.10 31.32 5.97
CA MET A 1 -24.30 30.29 5.29
C MET A 1 -23.46 29.61 6.35
N PRO A 2 -23.56 28.30 6.55
CA PRO A 2 -22.59 27.58 7.36
C PRO A 2 -21.50 27.01 6.46
N ASP A 3 -20.26 27.32 6.83
CA ASP A 3 -19.06 26.62 6.42
C ASP A 3 -19.03 25.21 7.00
N GLY A 4 -18.38 24.29 6.29
CA GLY A 4 -17.59 23.20 6.85
C GLY A 4 -18.32 22.13 7.64
N ASP A 5 -18.53 20.97 7.01
CA ASP A 5 -18.00 19.73 7.57
C ASP A 5 -18.08 18.60 6.52
N SER A 6 -16.95 18.28 5.89
CA SER A 6 -16.82 17.00 5.16
C SER A 6 -16.52 15.93 6.20
N HIS A 7 -17.56 15.51 6.92
CA HIS A 7 -17.49 14.29 7.72
C HIS A 7 -17.29 13.10 6.77
N ASN A 8 -16.05 12.62 6.67
CA ASN A 8 -15.82 11.26 6.22
C ASN A 8 -16.51 10.33 7.22
N GLY A 9 -17.34 9.41 6.72
CA GLY A 9 -18.16 8.53 7.54
C GLY A 9 -17.36 7.55 8.42
N PRO A 10 -18.02 6.83 9.34
CA PRO A 10 -17.42 6.14 10.49
C PRO A 10 -16.58 4.87 10.18
N PHE A 11 -16.10 4.70 8.95
CA PHE A 11 -15.28 3.54 8.52
C PHE A 11 -14.14 4.02 7.61
N GLU A 12 -13.33 4.94 8.12
CA GLU A 12 -12.24 5.53 7.34
C GLU A 12 -11.11 4.49 7.18
N LYS A 13 -11.13 3.80 6.03
CA LYS A 13 -10.08 2.86 5.64
C LYS A 13 -8.74 3.56 5.73
N GLN A 14 -7.83 3.00 6.51
CA GLN A 14 -6.50 3.54 6.64
C GLN A 14 -5.64 3.02 5.48
N GLU A 15 -4.86 3.91 4.87
CA GLU A 15 -4.06 3.61 3.69
C GLU A 15 -2.68 4.23 3.82
N ILE A 16 -1.64 3.45 3.52
CA ILE A 16 -0.25 3.92 3.38
C ILE A 16 0.29 3.47 2.03
N GLU A 17 0.98 4.38 1.34
CA GLU A 17 1.73 4.09 0.12
C GLU A 17 3.24 4.12 0.40
N PHE A 18 3.95 3.12 -0.13
CA PHE A 18 5.40 3.03 -0.13
C PHE A 18 5.92 3.05 -1.57
N GLU A 19 6.99 3.80 -1.79
CA GLU A 19 7.73 3.74 -3.05
C GLU A 19 8.91 2.78 -2.92
N LEU A 20 8.98 1.79 -3.81
CA LEU A 20 10.09 0.85 -3.93
C LEU A 20 10.85 1.15 -5.22
N GLU A 21 12.08 1.61 -5.06
CA GLU A 21 12.99 2.01 -6.15
C GLU A 21 14.45 1.60 -5.87
N GLY A 22 15.32 1.86 -6.84
CA GLY A 22 16.75 1.61 -6.75
C GLY A 22 17.28 0.67 -7.84
N PRO A 23 18.62 0.51 -7.96
CA PRO A 23 19.24 -0.11 -9.14
C PRO A 23 18.73 -1.52 -9.45
N LEU A 24 18.48 -2.33 -8.41
CA LEU A 24 17.95 -3.68 -8.58
C LEU A 24 16.49 -3.70 -9.07
N VAL A 25 15.66 -2.80 -8.54
CA VAL A 25 14.27 -2.64 -8.93
C VAL A 25 14.23 -2.15 -10.38
N SER A 26 14.95 -1.08 -10.72
CA SER A 26 15.05 -0.55 -12.08
C SER A 26 15.47 -1.65 -13.07
N ASN A 27 16.52 -2.41 -12.76
CA ASN A 27 16.98 -3.53 -13.58
C ASN A 27 15.87 -4.59 -13.80
N ARG A 28 15.13 -4.97 -12.75
CA ARG A 28 13.97 -5.87 -12.89
C ARG A 28 12.90 -5.26 -13.78
N LEU A 29 12.57 -3.97 -13.60
CA LEU A 29 11.54 -3.29 -14.40
C LEU A 29 11.91 -3.17 -15.89
N THR A 30 13.19 -3.02 -16.20
CA THR A 30 13.71 -2.95 -17.57
C THR A 30 13.70 -4.30 -18.27
N TYR A 31 14.20 -5.35 -17.61
CA TYR A 31 14.50 -6.63 -18.29
C TYR A 31 13.45 -7.71 -18.07
N GLN A 32 12.58 -7.60 -17.06
CA GLN A 32 11.50 -8.56 -16.84
C GLN A 32 10.22 -8.09 -17.53
N LYS A 33 9.59 -9.01 -18.29
CA LYS A 33 8.30 -8.77 -18.95
C LYS A 33 7.23 -8.40 -17.92
N GLU A 34 7.13 -9.23 -16.88
CA GLU A 34 6.15 -9.14 -15.79
C GLU A 34 6.89 -9.27 -14.45
N PRO A 35 7.52 -8.20 -13.93
CA PRO A 35 8.12 -8.21 -12.62
C PRO A 35 7.03 -8.31 -11.55
N CYS A 36 7.32 -9.02 -10.45
CA CYS A 36 6.40 -9.31 -9.36
C CYS A 36 7.05 -8.88 -8.04
N PHE A 37 6.27 -8.20 -7.19
CA PHE A 37 6.68 -7.67 -5.88
C PHE A 37 5.72 -8.11 -4.76
N GLN A 38 5.04 -9.25 -4.97
CA GLN A 38 4.04 -9.79 -4.04
C GLN A 38 4.66 -10.20 -2.71
N MET A 39 5.94 -10.59 -2.72
CA MET A 39 6.66 -10.91 -1.49
C MET A 39 6.84 -9.67 -0.62
N GLU A 40 7.25 -8.56 -1.22
CA GLU A 40 7.38 -7.26 -0.55
C GLU A 40 6.02 -6.74 -0.07
N ALA A 41 4.98 -6.83 -0.91
CA ALA A 41 3.61 -6.45 -0.54
C ALA A 41 3.08 -7.28 0.65
N GLY A 42 3.19 -8.62 0.58
CA GLY A 42 2.75 -9.51 1.64
C GLY A 42 3.54 -9.35 2.94
N PHE A 43 4.85 -9.10 2.84
CA PHE A 43 5.68 -8.81 4.01
C PHE A 43 5.22 -7.52 4.71
N ILE A 44 5.03 -6.42 3.98
CA ILE A 44 4.61 -5.15 4.58
C ILE A 44 3.18 -5.27 5.15
N ALA A 45 2.27 -5.92 4.44
CA ALA A 45 0.91 -6.17 4.95
C ALA A 45 0.94 -6.89 6.31
N GLU A 46 1.71 -7.97 6.42
CA GLU A 46 1.83 -8.71 7.68
C GLU A 46 2.48 -7.87 8.79
N GLN A 47 3.50 -7.07 8.47
CA GLN A 47 4.10 -6.16 9.45
C GLN A 47 3.09 -5.12 9.96
N ILE A 48 2.30 -4.52 9.08
CA ILE A 48 1.27 -3.54 9.46
C ILE A 48 0.17 -4.22 10.28
N GLN A 49 -0.25 -5.43 9.90
CA GLN A 49 -1.22 -6.20 10.66
C GLN A 49 -0.76 -6.48 12.09
N LEU A 50 0.51 -6.89 12.26
CA LEU A 50 1.10 -7.14 13.58
C LEU A 50 1.23 -5.88 14.43
N LEU A 51 1.57 -4.74 13.81
CA LEU A 51 1.75 -3.47 14.52
C LEU A 51 0.41 -2.83 14.93
N ASN A 52 -0.60 -2.93 14.08
CA ASN A 52 -1.87 -2.27 14.29
C ASN A 52 -2.92 -3.17 14.92
N GLU A 53 -2.69 -4.49 15.01
CA GLU A 53 -3.67 -5.50 15.46
C GLU A 53 -4.96 -5.52 14.62
N HIS A 54 -4.86 -5.12 13.35
CA HIS A 54 -5.96 -5.03 12.40
C HIS A 54 -5.63 -5.78 11.12
N VAL A 55 -6.64 -6.38 10.48
CA VAL A 55 -6.44 -7.08 9.19
C VAL A 55 -5.94 -6.08 8.16
N ALA A 56 -4.79 -6.37 7.57
CA ALA A 56 -4.17 -5.54 6.56
C ALA A 56 -3.96 -6.33 5.27
N GLU A 57 -4.16 -5.67 4.14
CA GLU A 57 -3.90 -6.19 2.79
C GLU A 57 -3.01 -5.21 2.02
N SER A 58 -2.18 -5.73 1.11
CA SER A 58 -1.34 -4.90 0.25
C SER A 58 -1.39 -5.33 -1.20
N TYR A 59 -1.24 -4.37 -2.11
CA TYR A 59 -1.11 -4.59 -3.53
C TYR A 59 0.02 -3.76 -4.14
N GLU A 60 0.55 -4.26 -5.26
CA GLU A 60 1.61 -3.60 -6.01
C GLU A 60 1.08 -2.88 -7.25
N GLN A 61 1.71 -1.76 -7.58
CA GLN A 61 1.54 -1.08 -8.86
C GLN A 61 2.91 -0.81 -9.48
N VAL A 62 3.22 -1.53 -10.56
CA VAL A 62 4.47 -1.33 -11.29
C VAL A 62 4.39 -0.09 -12.19
N LYS A 63 5.18 0.95 -11.90
CA LYS A 63 5.24 2.18 -12.70
C LYS A 63 6.53 2.19 -13.56
N LYS A 64 6.59 1.34 -14.60
CA LYS A 64 7.81 1.17 -15.43
C LYS A 64 8.42 2.48 -15.94
N ARG A 65 7.60 3.45 -16.36
CA ARG A 65 8.08 4.76 -16.86
C ARG A 65 8.72 5.65 -15.79
N ALA A 66 8.33 5.45 -14.52
CA ALA A 66 8.87 6.18 -13.38
C ALA A 66 9.92 5.35 -12.62
N GLU A 67 10.32 4.20 -13.17
CA GLU A 67 11.31 3.27 -12.60
C GLU A 67 11.09 2.87 -11.13
N LYS A 68 9.83 2.88 -10.70
CA LYS A 68 9.43 2.54 -9.33
C LYS A 68 8.22 1.62 -9.26
N VAL A 69 8.03 1.01 -8.10
CA VAL A 69 6.84 0.24 -7.72
C VAL A 69 6.18 0.96 -6.56
N ILE A 70 4.86 1.10 -6.61
CA ILE A 70 4.08 1.59 -5.48
C ILE A 70 3.48 0.39 -4.77
N LEU A 71 3.76 0.24 -3.49
CA LEU A 71 3.13 -0.75 -2.62
C LEU A 71 2.12 -0.01 -1.75
N THR A 72 0.84 -0.32 -1.92
CA THR A 72 -0.20 0.29 -1.11
C THR A 72 -0.68 -0.74 -0.10
N VAL A 73 -0.78 -0.34 1.17
CA VAL A 73 -1.29 -1.17 2.26
C VAL A 73 -2.56 -0.54 2.79
N LYS A 74 -3.60 -1.34 2.98
CA LYS A 74 -4.88 -0.92 3.53
C LYS A 74 -5.24 -1.78 4.72
N TRP A 75 -5.79 -1.17 5.76
CA TRP A 75 -6.37 -1.89 6.88
C TRP A 75 -7.63 -1.19 7.36
N ASP A 76 -8.57 -1.99 7.84
CA ASP A 76 -9.80 -1.50 8.42
C ASP A 76 -9.63 -1.43 9.94
N LEU A 77 -9.94 -0.28 10.54
CA LEU A 77 -10.13 -0.20 11.99
C LEU A 77 -11.39 -1.00 12.30
N ARG A 78 -11.24 -2.12 12.99
CA ARG A 78 -12.38 -2.94 13.41
C ARG A 78 -13.02 -2.16 14.56
N ASP A 79 -14.30 -1.83 14.43
CA ASP A 79 -15.05 -1.26 15.54
C ASP A 79 -14.86 -2.17 16.76
N PRO A 80 -14.40 -1.65 17.92
CA PRO A 80 -14.36 -2.45 19.13
C PRO A 80 -15.79 -2.87 19.46
N SER A 81 -16.03 -4.19 19.44
CA SER A 81 -17.30 -4.81 19.84
C SER A 81 -17.47 -4.76 21.35
#